data_AF-A0A8H5T300-F1
#
_entry.id   AF-A0A8H5T300-F1
#
_cell.length_a   1.000
_cell.length_b   1.000
_cell.length_c   1.000
_cell.angle_alpha   90.00
_cell.angle_beta   90.00
_cell.angle_gamma   90.00
#
_symmetry.space_group_name_H-M   'P 1'
#
loop_
_entity.id
_entity.type
_entity.pdbx_description
1 polymer ?
#
loop_
_entity_poly.entity_id
_entity_poly.type
_entity_poly.pdbx_seq_one_letter_code
_entity_poly.pdbx_strand_id
1 'polypeptide(L)'
;MKNLFSVMLALPVVLAAPTTAEKAGKQVQACACVNDAGEHRISGYCQYIAGSNVKVDGKDYCFPAATWSEYMDTRFTPEFCAGYWQGFNKAACKTVTVCKTIGDYQDIC
;
A
#
# COMPACT_ATOMS: atom_id res chain seq x y z
N MET A 1 -16.62 -71.63 1.12
CA MET A 1 -15.39 -70.80 1.02
C MET A 1 -15.87 -69.36 0.90
N LYS A 2 -16.32 -68.71 1.98
CA LYS A 2 -15.59 -67.91 2.99
C LYS A 2 -14.89 -66.69 2.36
N ASN A 3 -15.55 -65.54 2.53
CA ASN A 3 -15.34 -64.24 1.91
C ASN A 3 -13.95 -63.64 2.17
N LEU A 4 -13.35 -63.03 1.14
CA LEU A 4 -12.14 -62.22 1.26
C LEU A 4 -12.53 -60.75 1.51
N PHE A 5 -12.19 -60.30 2.72
CA PHE A 5 -12.30 -58.93 3.20
C PHE A 5 -11.43 -57.98 2.37
N SER A 6 -12.02 -56.92 1.81
CA SER A 6 -11.30 -55.79 1.23
C SER A 6 -10.87 -54.84 2.33
N VAL A 7 -9.56 -54.65 2.48
CA VAL A 7 -8.98 -53.67 3.41
C VAL A 7 -9.05 -52.29 2.75
N MET A 8 -9.94 -51.43 3.25
CA MET A 8 -9.95 -50.00 2.94
C MET A 8 -8.69 -49.35 3.53
N LEU A 9 -7.81 -48.82 2.68
CA LEU A 9 -6.73 -47.93 3.11
C LEU A 9 -7.34 -46.60 3.58
N ALA A 10 -7.22 -46.31 4.88
CA ALA A 10 -7.45 -44.99 5.42
C ALA A 10 -6.26 -44.09 5.07
N LEU A 11 -6.45 -43.16 4.13
CA LEU A 11 -5.49 -42.09 3.87
C LEU A 11 -5.56 -41.07 5.02
N PRO A 12 -4.42 -40.64 5.58
CA PRO A 12 -4.41 -39.56 6.56
C PRO A 12 -4.87 -38.27 5.88
N VAL A 13 -5.92 -37.66 6.41
CA VAL A 13 -6.27 -36.27 6.14
C VAL A 13 -5.10 -35.43 6.62
N VAL A 14 -4.28 -34.98 5.66
CA VAL A 14 -3.30 -33.93 5.91
C VAL A 14 -4.11 -32.68 6.23
N LEU A 15 -4.09 -32.26 7.49
CA LEU A 15 -4.57 -30.93 7.87
C LEU A 15 -3.73 -29.93 7.08
N ALA A 16 -4.35 -29.28 6.10
CA ALA A 16 -3.78 -28.08 5.50
C ALA A 16 -3.56 -27.07 6.64
N ALA A 17 -2.30 -26.80 6.96
CA ALA A 17 -1.93 -25.73 7.88
C ALA A 17 -2.53 -24.41 7.33
N PRO A 18 -3.00 -23.51 8.21
CA PRO A 18 -3.51 -22.23 7.77
C PRO A 18 -2.40 -21.51 6.98
N THR A 19 -2.80 -21.14 5.77
CA THR A 19 -2.06 -20.34 4.81
C THR A 19 -1.46 -19.12 5.50
N THR A 20 -0.16 -18.91 5.28
CA THR A 20 0.58 -17.63 5.37
C THR A 20 -0.14 -16.53 6.13
N ALA A 21 0.34 -16.18 7.32
CA ALA A 21 -0.06 -14.97 8.02
C ALA A 21 -0.07 -13.79 7.04
N GLU A 22 -1.26 -13.32 6.65
CA GLU A 22 -1.40 -12.04 5.98
C GLU A 22 -0.68 -11.03 6.86
N LYS A 23 0.33 -10.35 6.33
CA LYS A 23 0.92 -9.21 7.03
C LYS A 23 -0.24 -8.29 7.40
N ALA A 24 -0.43 -8.02 8.69
CA ALA A 24 -1.50 -7.13 9.13
C ALA A 24 -1.29 -5.77 8.48
N GLY A 25 -2.06 -5.49 7.42
CA GLY A 25 -1.98 -4.27 6.66
C GLY A 25 -2.44 -3.09 7.51
N LYS A 26 -1.83 -1.93 7.29
CA LYS A 26 -2.19 -0.66 7.93
C LYS A 26 -2.75 0.30 6.87
N GLN A 27 -3.82 1.00 7.20
CA GLN A 27 -4.32 2.07 6.34
C GLN A 27 -3.50 3.36 6.57
N VAL A 28 -3.06 3.97 5.48
CA VAL A 28 -2.31 5.24 5.47
C VAL A 28 -2.83 6.17 4.36
N GLN A 29 -2.51 7.45 4.45
CA GLN A 29 -2.80 8.41 3.37
C GLN A 29 -1.68 8.39 2.33
N ALA A 30 -2.06 8.25 1.06
CA ALA A 30 -1.23 8.52 -0.09
C ALA A 30 -1.70 9.83 -0.74
N CYS A 31 -0.80 10.79 -0.93
CA CYS A 31 -1.17 12.15 -1.34
C CYS A 31 -0.44 12.63 -2.60
N ALA A 32 -1.05 13.56 -3.32
CA ALA A 32 -0.47 14.23 -4.48
C ALA A 32 -0.94 15.67 -4.57
N CYS A 33 -0.17 16.50 -5.28
CA CYS A 33 -0.64 17.82 -5.70
C CYS A 33 -1.41 17.70 -7.02
N VAL A 34 -2.48 18.46 -7.15
CA VAL A 34 -3.45 18.36 -8.24
C VAL A 34 -3.73 19.73 -8.84
N ASN A 35 -3.83 19.80 -10.17
CA ASN A 35 -4.23 21.01 -10.88
C ASN A 35 -5.74 21.03 -11.18
N ASP A 36 -6.24 22.10 -11.80
CA ASP A 36 -7.67 22.23 -12.13
C ASP A 36 -8.14 21.23 -13.20
N ALA A 37 -7.21 20.64 -13.98
CA ALA A 37 -7.50 19.57 -14.94
C ALA A 37 -7.52 18.17 -14.31
N GLY A 38 -7.24 18.03 -13.01
CA GLY A 38 -7.20 16.73 -12.32
C GLY A 38 -5.95 15.91 -12.64
N GLU A 39 -4.87 16.55 -13.08
CA GLU A 39 -3.55 15.94 -13.23
C GLU A 39 -2.82 15.90 -11.89
N HIS A 40 -2.06 14.84 -11.64
CA HIS A 40 -1.39 14.60 -10.37
C HIS A 40 0.10 14.84 -10.48
N ARG A 41 0.71 15.33 -9.40
CA ARG A 41 2.16 15.49 -9.28
C ARG A 41 2.66 15.12 -7.90
N ILE A 42 3.66 14.24 -7.86
CA ILE A 42 4.34 13.78 -6.63
C ILE A 42 5.86 13.95 -6.67
N SER A 43 6.48 13.81 -7.86
CA SER A 43 7.91 14.05 -8.18
C SER A 43 8.93 13.53 -7.15
N GLY A 44 10.20 13.96 -7.29
CA GLY A 44 11.32 13.66 -6.40
C GLY A 44 11.12 14.04 -4.93
N TYR A 45 10.16 14.93 -4.65
CA TYR A 45 9.82 15.30 -3.27
C TYR A 45 9.27 14.10 -2.49
N CYS A 46 8.53 13.20 -3.14
CA CYS A 46 8.02 12.00 -2.49
C CYS A 46 9.14 11.17 -1.87
N GLN A 47 10.21 10.91 -2.62
CA GLN A 47 11.38 10.17 -2.14
C GLN A 47 12.17 10.96 -1.08
N TYR A 48 12.22 12.30 -1.20
CA TYR A 48 12.90 13.16 -0.22
C TYR A 48 12.31 13.04 1.20
N ILE A 49 11.00 12.84 1.31
CA ILE A 49 10.31 12.64 2.59
C ILE A 49 10.15 11.16 2.97
N ALA A 50 10.96 10.27 2.37
CA ALA A 50 10.87 8.81 2.50
C ALA A 50 9.49 8.22 2.19
N GLY A 51 8.79 8.83 1.23
CA GLY A 51 7.65 8.23 0.55
C GLY A 51 8.07 7.41 -0.67
N SER A 52 7.10 6.68 -1.21
CA SER A 52 7.22 5.99 -2.50
C SER A 52 5.95 6.23 -3.33
N ASN A 53 6.06 5.98 -4.63
CA ASN A 53 4.95 6.18 -5.56
C ASN A 53 4.04 4.96 -5.62
N VAL A 54 2.73 5.19 -5.65
CA VAL A 54 1.71 4.18 -5.94
C VAL A 54 0.73 4.74 -6.98
N LYS A 55 0.21 3.86 -7.83
CA LYS A 55 -0.91 4.21 -8.72
C LYS A 55 -2.24 3.85 -8.06
N VAL A 56 -3.10 4.84 -7.88
CA VAL A 56 -4.48 4.69 -7.39
C VAL A 56 -5.41 5.34 -8.41
N ASP A 57 -6.41 4.62 -8.89
CA ASP A 57 -7.34 5.10 -9.94
C ASP A 57 -6.63 5.63 -11.19
N GLY A 58 -5.49 5.03 -11.56
CA GLY A 58 -4.67 5.44 -12.70
C GLY A 58 -3.84 6.72 -12.48
N LYS A 59 -3.85 7.29 -11.28
CA LYS A 59 -3.11 8.51 -10.91
C LYS A 59 -2.00 8.18 -9.92
N ASP A 60 -0.91 8.93 -9.99
CA ASP A 60 0.23 8.74 -9.09
C ASP A 60 0.01 9.47 -7.76
N TYR A 61 0.25 8.76 -6.65
CA TYR A 61 0.22 9.26 -5.28
C TYR A 61 1.50 8.90 -4.53
N CYS A 62 1.86 9.71 -3.54
CA CYS A 62 2.96 9.48 -2.65
C CYS A 62 2.46 8.88 -1.33
N PHE A 63 2.84 7.65 -1.03
CA PHE A 63 2.53 6.99 0.25
C PHE A 63 3.79 6.91 1.12
N PRO A 64 3.67 6.78 2.45
CA PRO A 64 4.83 6.61 3.33
C PRO A 64 5.52 5.28 3.05
N ALA A 65 6.79 5.32 2.64
CA ALA A 65 7.61 4.12 2.46
C ALA A 65 8.39 3.77 3.72
N ALA A 66 8.34 4.63 4.75
CA ALA A 66 8.89 4.35 6.07
C ALA A 66 7.88 4.75 7.16
N THR A 67 7.86 4.02 8.29
CA THR A 67 6.93 4.26 9.42
C THR A 67 7.06 5.65 10.03
N TRP A 68 8.21 6.30 9.90
CA TRP A 68 8.44 7.66 10.40
C TRP A 68 7.96 8.76 9.43
N SER A 69 7.47 8.40 8.23
CA SER A 69 7.02 9.33 7.17
C SER A 69 5.50 9.43 7.02
N GLU A 70 4.73 8.90 7.97
CA GLU A 70 3.27 8.68 7.84
C GLU A 70 2.38 9.93 7.71
N TYR A 71 2.96 11.12 7.78
CA TYR A 71 2.27 12.41 7.78
C TYR A 71 2.15 13.04 6.38
N MET A 72 1.83 12.23 5.35
CA MET A 72 1.81 12.69 3.94
C MET A 72 0.83 13.85 3.71
N ASP A 73 -0.34 13.82 4.34
CA ASP A 73 -1.36 14.87 4.32
C ASP A 73 -0.88 16.22 4.88
N THR A 74 0.06 16.19 5.83
CA THR A 74 0.69 17.41 6.37
C THR A 74 1.78 17.97 5.45
N ARG A 75 2.27 17.17 4.49
CA ARG A 75 3.33 17.57 3.53
C ARG A 75 2.75 18.00 2.21
N PHE A 76 1.68 17.36 1.77
CA PHE A 76 0.91 17.75 0.59
C PHE A 76 -0.26 18.63 1.03
N THR A 77 0.02 19.92 1.26
CA THR A 77 -1.02 20.93 1.53
C THR A 77 -1.21 21.83 0.30
N PRO A 78 -2.35 22.53 0.14
CA PRO A 78 -2.54 23.49 -0.94
C PRO A 78 -1.41 24.54 -1.02
N GLU A 79 -0.91 25.02 0.12
CA GLU A 79 0.17 26.00 0.19
C GLU A 79 1.49 25.42 -0.31
N PHE A 80 1.84 24.20 0.14
CA PHE A 80 3.03 23.50 -0.36
C PHE A 80 2.91 23.22 -1.87
N CYS A 81 1.75 22.72 -2.30
CA CYS A 81 1.47 22.38 -3.68
C CYS A 81 1.64 23.61 -4.60
N ALA A 82 1.01 24.73 -4.25
CA ALA A 82 1.12 25.97 -5.01
C ALA A 82 2.56 26.54 -5.03
N GLY A 83 3.30 26.41 -3.92
CA GLY A 83 4.67 26.91 -3.81
C GLY A 83 5.72 26.05 -4.52
N TYR A 84 5.54 24.73 -4.54
CA TYR A 84 6.50 23.79 -5.08
C TYR A 84 6.25 23.49 -6.58
N TRP A 85 4.99 23.56 -7.02
CA TRP A 85 4.59 23.24 -8.38
C TRP A 85 3.58 24.24 -8.95
N GLN A 86 4.05 25.12 -9.84
CA GLN A 86 3.20 26.08 -10.52
C GLN A 86 2.01 25.40 -11.22
N GLY A 87 0.80 25.84 -10.91
CA GLY A 87 -0.46 25.34 -11.48
C GLY A 87 -1.06 24.13 -10.75
N PHE A 88 -0.35 23.52 -9.80
CA PHE A 88 -0.85 22.42 -8.97
C PHE A 88 -1.17 22.96 -7.59
N ASN A 89 -2.32 23.62 -7.42
CA ASN A 89 -2.62 24.40 -6.20
C ASN A 89 -3.47 23.64 -5.18
N LYS A 90 -3.82 22.38 -5.45
CA LYS A 90 -4.66 21.54 -4.58
C LYS A 90 -3.87 20.34 -4.10
N ALA A 91 -4.22 19.85 -2.91
CA ALA A 91 -3.79 18.54 -2.45
C ALA A 91 -4.94 17.54 -2.56
N ALA A 92 -4.63 16.31 -2.96
CA ALA A 92 -5.58 15.20 -2.95
C ALA A 92 -4.93 13.98 -2.29
N CYS A 93 -5.63 13.39 -1.32
CA CYS A 93 -5.18 12.19 -0.63
C CYS A 93 -6.19 11.05 -0.79
N LYS A 94 -5.67 9.83 -0.78
CA LYS A 94 -6.42 8.57 -0.84
C LYS A 94 -5.91 7.65 0.25
N THR A 95 -6.83 6.94 0.89
CA THR A 95 -6.46 5.86 1.80
C THR A 95 -5.95 4.66 0.99
N VAL A 96 -4.77 4.17 1.33
CA VAL A 96 -4.19 2.92 0.80
C VAL A 96 -3.81 2.00 1.94
N THR A 97 -3.70 0.70 1.66
CA THR A 97 -3.22 -0.28 2.65
C THR A 97 -1.74 -0.52 2.39
N VAL A 98 -0.93 -0.44 3.46
CA VAL A 98 0.50 -0.74 3.42
C VAL A 98 0.87 -1.84 4.39
N CYS A 99 1.90 -2.59 4.02
CA CYS A 99 2.41 -3.74 4.74
C CYS A 99 3.81 -3.38 5.24
N LYS A 100 4.14 -3.80 6.46
CA LYS A 100 5.51 -3.65 6.97
C LYS A 100 6.44 -4.59 6.19
N THR A 101 7.58 -4.09 5.74
CA THR A 101 8.64 -4.90 5.12
C THR A 101 9.81 -5.09 6.08
N ILE A 102 11.05 -5.21 5.58
CA ILE A 102 12.24 -5.37 6.42
C ILE A 102 12.55 -4.03 7.10
N GLY A 103 12.89 -4.04 8.39
CA GLY A 103 13.17 -2.82 9.14
C GLY A 103 11.89 -2.00 9.35
N ASP A 104 11.96 -0.69 9.12
CA ASP A 104 10.84 0.25 9.28
C ASP A 104 10.22 0.70 7.95
N TYR A 105 10.47 -0.06 6.88
CA TYR A 105 9.94 0.23 5.55
C TYR A 105 8.53 -0.33 5.34
N GLN A 106 7.81 0.27 4.40
CA GLN A 106 6.43 -0.03 4.04
C GLN A 106 6.31 -0.21 2.52
N ASP A 107 5.50 -1.18 2.10
CA ASP A 107 5.07 -1.40 0.71
C ASP A 107 3.54 -1.46 0.62
N ILE A 108 2.99 -1.34 -0.58
CA ILE A 108 1.54 -1.51 -0.78
C ILE A 108 1.17 -2.98 -0.59
N CYS A 109 0.15 -3.21 0.25
CA CYS A 109 -0.65 -4.43 0.17
C CYS A 109 -1.73 -4.20 -0.90
#